data_AF-A0A9P5AE14-F1
#
_entry.id   AF-A0A9P5AE14-F1
#
_cell.length_a   1.000
_cell.length_b   1.000
_cell.length_c   1.000
_cell.angle_alpha   90.00
_cell.angle_beta   90.00
_cell.angle_gamma   90.00
#
_symmetry.space_group_name_H-M   'P 1'
#
loop_
_entity.id
_entity.type
_entity.pdbx_description
1 polymer ?
#
loop_
_entity_poly.entity_id
_entity_poly.type
_entity_poly.pdbx_seq_one_letter_code
_entity_poly.pdbx_strand_id
1 'polypeptide(L)'
;MRVCFVIDGLDEYSGDLNELCDLFSHVTKSSSIKILLSSRPIPVCCERFATYPQLCLQDLTGPDILKYVEDHLYSNSILSKIEEVEVGITIKLIYIITTRACGVFLWVVLVVRILTRQLQDYNSVPELLQEIDNLPADLEHLYDRVLGAIDPKYRVQSSKYLQLATLSLSFGEEYPMSPVQMYFAENEDYGRVFSNSIRPLTDKTTTWINKIIEGRLRSRCCGLLEVQKVDGNNQGSVVGFIHRTVVEFLQLGSNWQKIQSLTSDTKFDPEQALLSSALAELQSISSPVSDKGSWETYYSRLVRLFIYEKSMSEPLRQKFYQQYLPKLDRLLPKPSVDDPFAGTPERDSIIRGSFERGYSRLKLNPRAKLFLRCALSAPLWYLPVLVSIDHSLPRNVPREVYLLIHYVEEKDGLIRRHIVEAMSVIHFSVSDPVELPPHLAPLWTDRWHSSRDIVLTPWKFVLRYILAITTAWTPPDYFLFHDPQIVLALLDLVLLMLNLGADIKAGYLLVGYDATHLLFKLLSSIRFHAQAYLNDYELHREISRRCDDVEGYLTEEQSQEIPGSLEQPSEMPKIPYDEALVPQSGEMPIWQWIKSWVPWI
;
A
#
# COMPACT_ATOMS: atom_id res chain seq x y z
N MET A 1 -20.89 -27.29 -2.48
CA MET A 1 -19.99 -26.42 -1.68
C MET A 1 -20.71 -26.05 -0.39
N ARG A 2 -20.00 -25.84 0.74
CA ARG A 2 -20.57 -25.22 1.95
C ARG A 2 -19.78 -23.93 2.22
N VAL A 3 -20.47 -22.86 2.62
CA VAL A 3 -19.90 -21.52 2.80
C VAL A 3 -20.32 -20.99 4.17
N CYS A 4 -19.39 -20.33 4.87
CA CYS A 4 -19.64 -19.65 6.12
C CYS A 4 -19.19 -18.20 5.97
N PHE A 5 -20.12 -17.26 6.06
CA PHE A 5 -19.81 -15.83 6.11
C PHE A 5 -19.61 -15.42 7.56
N VAL A 6 -18.61 -14.58 7.81
CA VAL A 6 -18.45 -13.83 9.06
C VAL A 6 -18.57 -12.37 8.69
N ILE A 7 -19.49 -11.66 9.33
CA ILE A 7 -19.78 -10.25 9.05
C ILE A 7 -19.69 -9.53 10.40
N ASP A 8 -18.68 -8.67 10.52
CA ASP A 8 -18.37 -7.92 11.73
C ASP A 8 -18.86 -6.47 11.57
N GLY A 9 -19.46 -5.90 12.62
CA GLY A 9 -19.96 -4.52 12.61
C GLY A 9 -21.17 -4.29 11.71
N LEU A 10 -22.25 -5.07 11.83
CA LEU A 10 -23.48 -4.85 11.07
C LEU A 10 -24.08 -3.46 11.30
N ASP A 11 -23.87 -2.87 12.47
CA ASP A 11 -24.24 -1.49 12.82
C ASP A 11 -23.48 -0.40 12.04
N GLU A 12 -22.42 -0.76 11.30
CA GLU A 12 -21.69 0.15 10.42
C GLU A 12 -22.30 0.25 9.01
N TYR A 13 -23.31 -0.56 8.69
CA TYR A 13 -23.99 -0.51 7.40
C TYR A 13 -24.87 0.74 7.28
N SER A 14 -24.59 1.56 6.26
CA SER A 14 -25.24 2.85 6.01
C SER A 14 -26.43 2.81 5.05
N GLY A 15 -26.86 1.61 4.61
CA GLY A 15 -28.10 1.39 3.86
C GLY A 15 -29.27 0.96 4.76
N ASP A 16 -30.34 0.41 4.18
CA ASP A 16 -31.46 -0.11 4.97
C ASP A 16 -31.13 -1.46 5.60
N LEU A 17 -31.00 -1.47 6.93
CA LEU A 17 -30.81 -2.68 7.72
C LEU A 17 -31.97 -3.68 7.60
N ASN A 18 -33.18 -3.25 7.23
CA ASN A 18 -34.30 -4.17 6.97
C ASN A 18 -34.03 -5.04 5.74
N GLU A 19 -33.67 -4.44 4.61
CA GLU A 19 -33.33 -5.16 3.37
C GLU A 19 -32.15 -6.12 3.60
N LEU A 20 -31.15 -5.69 4.38
CA LEU A 20 -29.99 -6.51 4.71
C LEU A 20 -30.34 -7.67 5.65
N CYS A 21 -31.20 -7.45 6.66
CA CYS A 21 -31.73 -8.52 7.51
C CYS A 21 -32.57 -9.53 6.71
N ASP A 22 -33.48 -9.05 5.85
CA ASP A 22 -34.32 -9.90 5.00
C ASP A 22 -33.48 -10.70 3.98
N LEU A 23 -32.40 -10.12 3.45
CA LEU A 23 -31.42 -10.83 2.61
C LEU A 23 -30.73 -11.96 3.39
N PHE A 24 -30.22 -11.69 4.60
CA PHE A 24 -29.57 -12.72 5.42
C PHE A 24 -30.54 -13.84 5.80
N SER A 25 -31.75 -13.50 6.28
CA SER A 25 -32.82 -14.47 6.56
C SER A 25 -33.30 -15.20 5.30
N HIS A 26 -33.14 -14.66 4.10
CA HIS A 26 -33.37 -15.39 2.86
C HIS A 26 -32.26 -16.40 2.57
N VAL A 27 -30.99 -16.00 2.51
CA VAL A 27 -29.89 -16.89 2.08
C VAL A 27 -29.60 -18.01 3.10
N THR A 28 -29.84 -17.79 4.40
CA THR A 28 -29.71 -18.83 5.43
C THR A 28 -30.75 -19.94 5.34
N LYS A 29 -31.76 -19.84 4.46
CA LYS A 29 -32.66 -20.96 4.13
C LYS A 29 -31.92 -22.09 3.39
N SER A 30 -30.76 -21.80 2.79
CA SER A 30 -29.88 -22.81 2.20
C SER A 30 -29.04 -23.50 3.27
N SER A 31 -29.21 -24.81 3.43
CA SER A 31 -28.38 -25.65 4.33
C SER A 31 -26.88 -25.71 3.96
N SER A 32 -26.50 -25.09 2.83
CA SER A 32 -25.11 -24.92 2.40
C SER A 32 -24.48 -23.59 2.85
N ILE A 33 -25.27 -22.66 3.41
CA ILE A 33 -24.82 -21.34 3.85
C ILE A 33 -24.99 -21.23 5.37
N LYS A 34 -23.95 -20.73 6.04
CA LYS A 34 -24.01 -20.20 7.41
C LYS A 34 -23.57 -18.75 7.41
N ILE A 35 -24.08 -17.97 8.36
CA ILE A 35 -23.63 -16.60 8.63
C ILE A 35 -23.43 -16.46 10.14
N LEU A 36 -22.30 -15.86 10.52
CA LEU A 36 -22.06 -15.31 11.84
C LEU A 36 -22.09 -13.78 11.71
N LEU A 37 -22.95 -13.13 12.49
CA LEU A 37 -23.12 -11.67 12.52
C LEU A 37 -22.64 -11.13 13.86
N SER A 38 -21.91 -10.01 13.86
CA SER A 38 -21.75 -9.14 15.03
C SER A 38 -22.47 -7.82 14.79
N SER A 39 -22.95 -7.18 15.87
CA SER A 39 -23.67 -5.90 15.82
C SER A 39 -23.74 -5.29 17.21
N ARG A 40 -23.72 -3.95 17.32
CA ARG A 40 -24.35 -3.25 18.45
C ARG A 40 -25.85 -3.60 18.50
N PRO A 41 -26.52 -3.54 19.67
CA PRO A 41 -27.93 -3.92 19.83
C PRO A 41 -28.89 -2.89 19.20
N ILE A 42 -28.94 -2.82 17.87
CA ILE A 42 -29.90 -2.01 17.12
C ILE A 42 -31.26 -2.74 17.14
N PRO A 43 -32.39 -2.04 17.45
CA PRO A 43 -33.71 -2.67 17.57
C PRO A 43 -34.12 -3.58 16.41
N VAL A 44 -33.88 -3.18 15.16
CA VAL A 44 -34.22 -4.01 13.98
C VAL A 44 -33.44 -5.32 13.94
N CYS A 45 -32.14 -5.30 14.26
CA CYS A 45 -31.31 -6.50 14.30
C CYS A 45 -31.72 -7.42 15.46
N CYS A 46 -32.00 -6.83 16.63
CA CYS A 46 -32.49 -7.56 17.79
C CYS A 46 -33.85 -8.23 17.53
N GLU A 47 -34.79 -7.54 16.88
CA GLU A 47 -36.10 -8.08 16.51
C GLU A 47 -35.99 -9.17 15.43
N ARG A 48 -35.37 -8.87 14.29
CA ARG A 48 -35.30 -9.78 13.14
C ARG A 48 -34.50 -11.05 13.43
N PHE A 49 -33.50 -10.99 14.31
CA PHE A 49 -32.66 -12.13 14.68
C PHE A 49 -32.99 -12.77 16.04
N ALA A 50 -34.08 -12.35 16.72
CA ALA A 50 -34.46 -12.85 18.04
C ALA A 50 -34.59 -14.39 18.16
N THR A 51 -34.94 -15.07 17.06
CA THR A 51 -35.17 -16.53 17.02
C THR A 51 -33.93 -17.35 16.63
N TYR A 52 -32.80 -16.69 16.37
CA TYR A 52 -31.55 -17.35 15.97
C TYR A 52 -30.61 -17.53 17.18
N PRO A 53 -29.59 -18.40 17.12
CA PRO A 53 -28.56 -18.47 18.16
C PRO A 53 -27.82 -17.13 18.29
N GLN A 54 -27.71 -16.60 19.50
CA GLN A 54 -27.05 -15.33 19.81
C GLN A 54 -25.97 -15.53 20.88
N LEU A 55 -24.95 -14.66 20.90
CA LEU A 55 -23.89 -14.62 21.91
C LEU A 55 -23.74 -13.18 22.40
N CYS A 56 -24.31 -12.89 23.57
CA CYS A 56 -24.17 -11.61 24.25
C CYS A 56 -22.78 -11.50 24.90
N LEU A 57 -21.82 -10.87 24.21
CA LEU A 57 -20.42 -10.82 24.67
C LEU A 57 -20.26 -10.16 26.05
N GLN A 58 -21.09 -9.17 26.39
CA GLN A 58 -21.07 -8.52 27.70
C GLN A 58 -21.42 -9.47 28.86
N ASP A 59 -22.20 -10.54 28.60
CA ASP A 59 -22.57 -11.55 29.60
C ASP A 59 -21.50 -12.66 29.72
N LEU A 60 -20.54 -12.70 28.78
CA LEU A 60 -19.51 -13.74 28.66
C LEU A 60 -18.10 -13.29 29.05
N THR A 61 -17.82 -11.99 29.02
CA THR A 61 -16.51 -11.40 29.38
C THR A 61 -16.21 -11.37 30.88
N GLY A 62 -17.18 -11.65 31.74
CA GLY A 62 -17.05 -11.59 33.21
C GLY A 62 -15.83 -12.32 33.80
N PRO A 63 -15.52 -13.58 33.40
CA PRO A 63 -14.36 -14.32 33.89
C PRO A 63 -13.02 -13.69 33.47
N ASP A 64 -12.91 -13.20 32.22
CA ASP A 64 -11.70 -12.54 31.72
C ASP A 64 -11.51 -11.16 32.37
N ILE A 65 -12.61 -10.44 32.63
CA ILE A 65 -12.63 -9.18 33.39
C ILE A 65 -12.15 -9.42 34.83
N LEU A 66 -12.67 -10.44 35.51
CA LEU A 66 -12.21 -10.81 36.86
C LEU A 66 -10.71 -11.08 36.86
N LYS A 67 -10.27 -12.01 36.01
CA LYS A 67 -8.86 -12.39 35.90
C LYS A 67 -7.96 -11.19 35.58
N TYR A 68 -8.35 -10.32 34.64
CA TYR A 68 -7.59 -9.13 34.30
C TYR A 68 -7.39 -8.19 35.50
N VAL A 69 -8.44 -7.97 36.30
CA VAL A 69 -8.37 -7.13 37.51
C VAL A 69 -7.53 -7.80 38.59
N GLU A 70 -7.66 -9.12 38.79
CA GLU A 70 -6.82 -9.90 39.71
C GLU A 70 -5.34 -9.82 39.34
N ASP A 71 -4.98 -10.12 38.08
CA ASP A 71 -3.62 -10.09 37.55
C ASP A 71 -2.96 -8.70 37.74
N HIS A 72 -3.73 -7.61 37.64
CA HIS A 72 -3.21 -6.23 37.78
C HIS A 72 -3.20 -5.70 39.21
N LEU A 73 -4.13 -6.12 40.08
CA LEU A 73 -4.20 -5.64 41.46
C LEU A 73 -3.32 -6.47 42.41
N TYR A 74 -3.30 -7.80 42.30
CA TYR A 74 -2.41 -8.63 43.14
C TYR A 74 -0.93 -8.45 42.78
N SER A 75 -0.59 -8.07 41.55
CA SER A 75 0.80 -7.75 41.16
C SER A 75 1.25 -6.34 41.57
N ASN A 76 0.34 -5.50 42.10
CA ASN A 76 0.66 -4.13 42.49
C ASN A 76 1.36 -4.08 43.86
N SER A 77 2.66 -3.75 43.84
CA SER A 77 3.53 -3.74 45.03
C SER A 77 3.26 -2.61 46.04
N ILE A 78 2.36 -1.68 45.74
CA ILE A 78 1.84 -0.70 46.70
C ILE A 78 0.57 -1.26 47.36
N LEU A 79 -0.39 -1.74 46.56
CA LEU A 79 -1.61 -2.34 47.09
C LEU A 79 -1.33 -3.57 47.97
N SER A 80 -0.36 -4.42 47.59
CA SER A 80 0.10 -5.54 48.41
C SER A 80 0.60 -5.14 49.80
N LYS A 81 1.09 -3.90 50.00
CA LYS A 81 1.51 -3.38 51.32
C LYS A 81 0.36 -2.73 52.09
N ILE A 82 -0.66 -2.24 51.38
CA ILE A 82 -1.90 -1.79 52.00
C ILE A 82 -2.67 -3.00 52.52
N GLU A 83 -2.68 -4.12 51.77
CA GLU A 83 -3.28 -5.41 52.18
C GLU A 83 -2.67 -5.98 53.48
N GLU A 84 -1.38 -5.73 53.75
CA GLU A 84 -0.71 -6.09 55.02
C GLU A 84 -1.27 -5.32 56.24
N VAL A 85 -1.98 -4.20 56.02
CA VAL A 85 -2.52 -3.30 57.06
C VAL A 85 -4.04 -3.32 57.10
N GLU A 86 -4.70 -3.31 55.93
CA GLU A 86 -6.14 -3.35 55.72
C GLU A 86 -6.55 -4.62 54.95
N VAL A 87 -6.47 -5.77 55.65
CA VAL A 87 -6.77 -7.10 55.08
C VAL A 87 -8.16 -7.16 54.44
N GLY A 88 -8.22 -7.64 53.20
CA GLY A 88 -9.42 -7.78 52.37
C GLY A 88 -9.65 -6.64 51.38
N ILE A 89 -8.83 -5.57 51.38
CA ILE A 89 -9.05 -4.43 50.48
C ILE A 89 -8.89 -4.80 49.01
N THR A 90 -7.93 -5.64 48.65
CA THR A 90 -7.69 -6.04 47.25
C THR A 90 -8.91 -6.78 46.70
N ILE A 91 -9.46 -7.74 47.46
CA ILE A 91 -10.68 -8.48 47.11
C ILE A 91 -11.89 -7.52 46.98
N LYS A 92 -12.01 -6.55 47.89
CA LYS A 92 -13.07 -5.52 47.82
C LYS A 92 -12.96 -4.66 46.56
N LEU A 93 -11.75 -4.24 46.17
CA LEU A 93 -11.51 -3.47 44.95
C LEU A 93 -11.83 -4.31 43.70
N ILE A 94 -11.36 -5.56 43.64
CA ILE A 94 -11.69 -6.52 42.57
C ILE A 94 -13.22 -6.63 42.41
N TYR A 95 -13.94 -6.89 43.51
CA TYR A 95 -15.40 -7.02 43.49
C TYR A 95 -16.13 -5.77 42.96
N ILE A 96 -15.73 -4.57 43.41
CA ILE A 96 -16.38 -3.33 42.96
C ILE A 96 -16.12 -3.07 41.47
N ILE A 97 -14.88 -3.22 41.00
CA ILE A 97 -14.50 -2.97 39.60
C ILE A 97 -15.19 -3.97 38.67
N THR A 98 -15.14 -5.27 39.00
CA THR A 98 -15.76 -6.32 38.19
C THR A 98 -17.28 -6.20 38.13
N THR A 99 -17.93 -5.80 39.23
CA THR A 99 -19.38 -5.56 39.26
C THR A 99 -19.79 -4.33 38.44
N ARG A 100 -19.03 -3.23 38.50
CA ARG A 100 -19.31 -1.99 37.74
C ARG A 100 -18.94 -2.07 36.26
N ALA A 101 -18.17 -3.08 35.85
CA ALA A 101 -17.73 -3.24 34.48
C ALA A 101 -18.86 -3.47 33.46
N CYS A 102 -19.98 -4.08 33.87
CA CYS A 102 -21.11 -4.42 33.00
C CYS A 102 -20.71 -5.12 31.67
N GLY A 103 -19.66 -5.95 31.71
CA GLY A 103 -19.10 -6.65 30.54
C GLY A 103 -18.20 -5.82 29.62
N VAL A 104 -18.02 -4.52 29.89
CA VAL A 104 -17.23 -3.60 29.06
C VAL A 104 -15.75 -3.69 29.41
N PHE A 105 -15.03 -4.62 28.79
CA PHE A 105 -13.60 -4.87 29.09
C PHE A 105 -12.73 -3.59 29.00
N LEU A 106 -12.99 -2.71 28.03
CA LEU A 106 -12.23 -1.46 27.87
C LEU A 106 -12.43 -0.49 29.05
N TRP A 107 -13.62 -0.47 29.66
CA TRP A 107 -13.88 0.33 30.87
C TRP A 107 -12.96 -0.14 31.99
N VAL A 108 -12.87 -1.45 32.21
CA VAL A 108 -12.00 -2.08 33.22
C VAL A 108 -10.53 -1.71 33.00
N VAL A 109 -10.04 -1.79 31.76
CA VAL A 109 -8.66 -1.41 31.41
C VAL A 109 -8.38 0.04 31.81
N LEU A 110 -9.30 0.98 31.55
CA LEU A 110 -9.15 2.39 31.91
C LEU A 110 -9.21 2.61 33.43
N VAL A 111 -10.16 1.97 34.12
CA VAL A 111 -10.32 2.07 35.59
C VAL A 111 -9.11 1.52 36.33
N VAL A 112 -8.61 0.34 35.95
CA VAL A 112 -7.39 -0.25 36.52
C VAL A 112 -6.20 0.69 36.34
N ARG A 113 -6.05 1.35 35.18
CA ARG A 113 -4.98 2.35 34.94
C ARG A 113 -5.12 3.59 35.81
N ILE A 114 -6.33 4.10 36.01
CA ILE A 114 -6.60 5.23 36.93
C ILE A 114 -6.17 4.84 38.35
N LEU A 115 -6.59 3.67 38.83
CA LEU A 115 -6.25 3.19 40.16
C LEU A 115 -4.76 2.90 40.35
N THR A 116 -4.09 2.31 39.34
CA THR A 116 -2.63 2.14 39.35
C THR A 116 -1.90 3.48 39.52
N ARG A 117 -2.44 4.58 38.95
CA ARG A 117 -1.88 5.92 39.13
C ARG A 117 -2.15 6.47 40.54
N GLN A 118 -3.38 6.41 41.04
CA GLN A 118 -3.71 6.86 42.40
C GLN A 118 -2.88 6.11 43.48
N LEU A 119 -2.61 4.82 43.26
CA LEU A 119 -1.70 4.02 44.10
C LEU A 119 -0.25 4.54 44.02
N GLN A 120 0.23 4.94 42.84
CA GLN A 120 1.58 5.54 42.66
C GLN A 120 1.69 6.94 43.27
N ASP A 121 0.59 7.69 43.29
CA ASP A 121 0.45 8.99 43.97
C ASP A 121 0.22 8.82 45.50
N TYR A 122 0.26 7.58 46.02
CA TYR A 122 0.12 7.18 47.44
C TYR A 122 -1.21 7.54 48.11
N ASN A 123 -2.31 7.59 47.35
CA ASN A 123 -3.65 7.80 47.91
C ASN A 123 -4.08 6.68 48.86
N SER A 124 -4.82 7.07 49.90
CA SER A 124 -5.35 6.18 50.94
C SER A 124 -6.54 5.36 50.46
N VAL A 125 -6.87 4.27 51.18
CA VAL A 125 -8.00 3.38 50.85
C VAL A 125 -9.34 4.12 50.70
N PRO A 126 -9.71 5.08 51.58
CA PRO A 126 -10.93 5.87 51.39
C PRO A 126 -10.93 6.70 50.10
N GLU A 127 -9.80 7.30 49.72
CA GLU A 127 -9.66 8.08 48.48
C GLU A 127 -9.74 7.20 47.23
N LEU A 128 -9.13 6.01 47.27
CA LEU A 128 -9.21 5.02 46.18
C LEU A 128 -10.65 4.55 45.96
N LEU A 129 -11.39 4.24 47.04
CA LEU A 129 -12.80 3.86 46.96
C LEU A 129 -13.66 5.02 46.46
N GLN A 130 -13.42 6.24 46.96
CA GLN A 130 -14.13 7.45 46.51
C GLN A 130 -13.87 7.76 45.04
N GLU A 131 -12.66 7.54 44.51
CA GLU A 131 -12.39 7.71 43.08
C GLU A 131 -13.22 6.71 42.26
N ILE A 132 -13.24 5.41 42.62
CA ILE A 132 -14.08 4.41 41.93
C ILE A 132 -15.56 4.80 41.94
N ASP A 133 -16.05 5.32 43.06
CA ASP A 133 -17.45 5.76 43.15
C ASP A 133 -17.78 6.93 42.23
N ASN A 134 -16.80 7.81 41.97
CA ASN A 134 -16.93 8.94 41.04
C ASN A 134 -16.67 8.58 39.56
N LEU A 135 -16.23 7.36 39.22
CA LEU A 135 -15.99 6.97 37.83
C LEU A 135 -17.33 6.74 37.08
N PRO A 136 -17.55 7.38 35.92
CA PRO A 136 -18.73 7.15 35.08
C PRO A 136 -18.83 5.69 34.63
N ALA A 137 -20.06 5.21 34.42
CA ALA A 137 -20.32 3.84 33.96
C ALA A 137 -20.18 3.68 32.43
N ASP A 138 -20.42 4.74 31.68
CA ASP A 138 -20.29 4.79 30.22
C ASP A 138 -18.86 5.19 29.78
N LEU A 139 -18.50 4.83 28.55
CA LEU A 139 -17.18 5.13 28.01
C LEU A 139 -17.00 6.61 27.63
N GLU A 140 -18.05 7.33 27.22
CA GLU A 140 -17.96 8.72 26.76
C GLU A 140 -17.56 9.66 27.91
N HIS A 141 -18.29 9.62 29.02
CA HIS A 141 -17.97 10.40 30.21
C HIS A 141 -16.67 9.90 30.88
N LEU A 142 -16.32 8.62 30.76
CA LEU A 142 -15.01 8.12 31.19
C LEU A 142 -13.87 8.69 30.33
N TYR A 143 -14.04 8.85 29.02
CA TYR A 143 -13.06 9.53 28.16
C TYR A 143 -12.93 11.02 28.50
N ASP A 144 -14.04 11.74 28.71
CA ASP A 144 -14.01 13.14 29.19
C ASP A 144 -13.29 13.24 30.57
N ARG A 145 -13.51 12.29 31.49
CA ARG A 145 -12.79 12.19 32.78
C ARG A 145 -11.28 11.96 32.59
N VAL A 146 -10.91 11.00 31.74
CA VAL A 146 -9.50 10.65 31.45
C VAL A 146 -8.76 11.83 30.79
N LEU A 147 -9.40 12.53 29.85
CA LEU A 147 -8.81 13.70 29.20
C LEU A 147 -8.75 14.92 30.15
N GLY A 148 -9.77 15.13 30.99
CA GLY A 148 -9.77 16.16 32.02
C GLY A 148 -8.63 16.00 33.05
N ALA A 149 -8.29 14.75 33.38
CA ALA A 149 -7.21 14.37 34.30
C ALA A 149 -5.79 14.53 33.73
N ILE A 150 -5.64 14.98 32.48
CA ILE A 150 -4.35 15.39 31.91
C ILE A 150 -3.91 16.70 32.57
N ASP A 151 -2.68 16.69 33.10
CA ASP A 151 -2.00 17.86 33.66
C ASP A 151 -2.07 19.06 32.68
N PRO A 152 -2.49 20.27 33.12
CA PRO A 152 -2.60 21.44 32.27
C PRO A 152 -1.39 21.72 31.36
N LYS A 153 -0.16 21.46 31.83
CA LYS A 153 1.08 21.67 31.03
C LYS A 153 1.25 20.69 29.87
N TYR A 154 0.46 19.62 29.85
CA TYR A 154 0.50 18.55 28.86
C TYR A 154 -0.70 18.54 27.91
N ARG A 155 -1.80 19.25 28.22
CA ARG A 155 -3.03 19.27 27.40
C ARG A 155 -2.79 19.67 25.95
N VAL A 156 -1.96 20.70 25.72
CA VAL A 156 -1.56 21.14 24.38
C VAL A 156 -0.81 20.03 23.61
N GLN A 157 0.07 19.28 24.28
CA GLN A 157 0.83 18.20 23.64
C GLN A 157 -0.03 16.94 23.40
N SER A 158 -0.97 16.67 24.31
CA SER A 158 -1.97 15.61 24.15
C SER A 158 -2.86 15.85 22.93
N SER A 159 -3.41 17.06 22.80
CA SER A 159 -4.21 17.47 21.64
C SER A 159 -3.46 17.29 20.32
N LYS A 160 -2.17 17.62 20.27
CA LYS A 160 -1.33 17.39 19.07
C LYS A 160 -1.22 15.91 18.72
N TYR A 161 -0.97 15.03 19.69
CA TYR A 161 -0.90 13.58 19.43
C TYR A 161 -2.24 13.00 18.98
N LEU A 162 -3.35 13.40 19.61
CA LEU A 162 -4.70 12.99 19.22
C LEU A 162 -5.01 13.45 17.79
N GLN A 163 -4.72 14.72 17.45
CA GLN A 163 -4.89 15.24 16.10
C GLN A 163 -4.02 14.53 15.06
N LEU A 164 -2.74 14.28 15.34
CA LEU A 164 -1.85 13.55 14.44
C LEU A 164 -2.32 12.09 14.21
N ALA A 165 -2.73 11.40 15.27
CA ALA A 165 -3.16 10.00 15.19
C ALA A 165 -4.51 9.86 14.46
N THR A 166 -5.52 10.66 14.81
CA THR A 166 -6.81 10.66 14.09
C THR A 166 -6.64 11.04 12.63
N LEU A 167 -5.84 12.07 12.32
CA LEU A 167 -5.63 12.50 10.94
C LEU A 167 -4.87 11.44 10.13
N SER A 168 -3.80 10.86 10.68
CA SER A 168 -3.08 9.77 10.01
C SER A 168 -3.96 8.54 9.78
N LEU A 169 -4.83 8.19 10.74
CA LEU A 169 -5.77 7.07 10.60
C LEU A 169 -6.79 7.36 9.49
N SER A 170 -7.33 8.59 9.45
CA SER A 170 -8.32 9.01 8.44
C SER A 170 -7.78 9.03 7.00
N PHE A 171 -6.46 9.04 6.83
CA PHE A 171 -5.81 8.97 5.52
C PHE A 171 -5.55 7.52 5.06
N GLY A 172 -5.40 6.56 5.97
CA GLY A 172 -5.30 5.13 5.62
C GLY A 172 -4.80 4.24 6.76
N GLU A 173 -5.57 3.21 7.10
CA GLU A 173 -5.28 2.31 8.23
C GLU A 173 -4.14 1.31 7.95
N GLU A 174 -3.91 0.93 6.69
CA GLU A 174 -2.89 -0.04 6.26
C GLU A 174 -1.44 0.45 6.51
N TYR A 175 -1.24 1.78 6.58
CA TYR A 175 0.07 2.42 6.77
C TYR A 175 0.03 3.41 7.95
N PRO A 176 -0.04 2.93 9.20
CA PRO A 176 -0.18 3.80 10.38
C PRO A 176 1.08 4.63 10.67
N MET A 177 0.92 5.65 11.52
CA MET A 177 2.01 6.49 12.02
C MET A 177 2.98 5.67 12.88
N SER A 178 4.30 5.87 12.72
CA SER A 178 5.29 5.22 13.60
C SER A 178 5.65 6.12 14.81
N PRO A 179 6.19 5.56 15.91
CA PRO A 179 6.72 6.37 17.01
C PRO A 179 7.87 7.28 16.57
N VAL A 180 8.70 6.85 15.62
CA VAL A 180 9.78 7.69 15.04
C VAL A 180 9.17 8.88 14.30
N GLN A 181 8.09 8.67 13.55
CA GLN A 181 7.35 9.75 12.92
C GLN A 181 6.76 10.72 13.96
N MET A 182 6.07 10.20 14.98
CA MET A 182 5.46 11.05 16.01
C MET A 182 6.49 11.86 16.79
N TYR A 183 7.69 11.31 17.02
CA TYR A 183 8.83 12.03 17.59
C TYR A 183 9.30 13.21 16.71
N PHE A 184 9.35 13.05 15.38
CA PHE A 184 9.64 14.17 14.48
C PHE A 184 8.47 15.18 14.37
N ALA A 185 7.22 14.73 14.52
CA ALA A 185 6.02 15.57 14.42
C ALA A 185 5.86 16.57 15.59
N GLU A 186 6.56 16.38 16.70
CA GLU A 186 6.59 17.35 17.82
C GLU A 186 7.28 18.67 17.48
N ASN A 187 8.08 18.72 16.40
CA ASN A 187 8.86 19.91 16.04
C ASN A 187 8.09 20.82 15.07
N GLU A 188 7.55 21.92 15.58
CA GLU A 188 6.86 22.97 14.79
C GLU A 188 7.78 23.73 13.81
N ASP A 189 9.12 23.56 13.87
CA ASP A 189 9.98 23.92 12.73
C ASP A 189 9.87 22.87 11.61
N TYR A 190 8.77 22.97 10.88
CA TYR A 190 8.48 22.20 9.67
C TYR A 190 9.45 22.53 8.52
N GLY A 191 10.18 23.64 8.58
CA GLY A 191 11.19 24.02 7.60
C GLY A 191 12.51 23.24 7.74
N ARG A 192 12.76 22.67 8.93
CA ARG A 192 13.99 21.96 9.29
C ARG A 192 14.40 20.85 8.34
N VAL A 193 13.44 20.11 7.79
CA VAL A 193 13.67 18.99 6.85
C VAL A 193 14.20 19.45 5.49
N PHE A 194 14.11 20.74 5.17
CA PHE A 194 14.71 21.34 3.98
C PHE A 194 16.11 21.90 4.24
N SER A 195 16.37 22.44 5.42
CA SER A 195 17.64 23.10 5.76
C SER A 195 18.70 22.14 6.31
N ASN A 196 18.30 21.13 7.08
CA ASN A 196 19.20 20.16 7.71
C ASN A 196 19.02 18.78 7.09
N SER A 197 20.12 18.09 6.77
CA SER A 197 20.04 16.63 6.57
C SER A 197 19.86 16.00 7.95
N ILE A 198 18.74 15.33 8.17
CA ILE A 198 18.64 14.36 9.27
C ILE A 198 19.68 13.26 9.01
N ARG A 199 20.24 12.71 10.09
CA ARG A 199 21.20 11.60 10.04
C ARG A 199 20.42 10.29 10.20
N PRO A 200 20.84 9.20 9.54
CA PRO A 200 20.30 7.88 9.81
C PRO A 200 20.33 7.54 11.31
N LEU A 201 19.23 7.00 11.82
CA LEU A 201 19.10 6.56 13.20
C LEU A 201 19.76 5.19 13.36
N THR A 202 20.39 4.97 14.51
CA THR A 202 20.83 3.63 14.92
C THR A 202 19.71 2.92 15.67
N ASP A 203 19.67 1.59 15.67
CA ASP A 203 18.62 0.80 16.33
C ASP A 203 18.50 1.13 17.83
N LYS A 204 19.62 1.48 18.47
CA LYS A 204 19.65 1.98 19.86
C LYS A 204 18.91 3.31 20.00
N THR A 205 19.05 4.22 19.04
CA THR A 205 18.32 5.49 19.00
C THR A 205 16.84 5.28 18.68
N THR A 206 16.51 4.41 17.73
CA THR A 206 15.13 4.03 17.39
C THR A 206 14.41 3.40 18.60
N THR A 207 15.06 2.46 19.27
CA THR A 207 14.55 1.82 20.51
C THR A 207 14.34 2.84 21.63
N TRP A 208 15.21 3.84 21.74
CA TRP A 208 15.08 4.92 22.71
C TRP A 208 13.93 5.88 22.37
N ILE A 209 13.76 6.23 21.09
CA ILE A 209 12.64 7.04 20.60
C ILE A 209 11.30 6.33 20.85
N ASN A 210 11.19 5.03 20.58
CA ASN A 210 9.99 4.26 20.86
C ASN A 210 9.60 4.33 22.35
N LYS A 211 10.58 4.18 23.27
CA LYS A 211 10.35 4.32 24.72
C LYS A 211 9.98 5.74 25.15
N ILE A 212 10.57 6.76 24.53
CA ILE A 212 10.19 8.17 24.75
C ILE A 212 8.72 8.40 24.38
N ILE A 213 8.29 7.91 23.21
CA ILE A 213 6.91 8.10 22.73
C ILE A 213 5.92 7.25 23.53
N GLU A 214 6.25 6.00 23.88
CA GLU A 214 5.44 5.17 24.79
C GLU A 214 5.18 5.89 26.13
N GLY A 215 6.24 6.39 26.77
CA GLY A 215 6.14 7.15 28.03
C GLY A 215 5.40 8.48 27.88
N ARG A 216 5.53 9.16 26.74
CA ARG A 216 4.80 10.40 26.44
C ARG A 216 3.31 10.14 26.20
N LEU A 217 2.94 9.18 25.38
CA LEU A 217 1.54 8.80 25.14
C LEU A 217 0.87 8.33 26.44
N ARG A 218 1.52 7.50 27.26
CA ARG A 218 1.02 7.08 28.58
C ARG A 218 0.77 8.27 29.53
N SER A 219 1.65 9.29 29.53
CA SER A 219 1.56 10.43 30.44
C SER A 219 0.76 11.64 29.93
N ARG A 220 0.50 11.74 28.62
CA ARG A 220 -0.17 12.88 27.98
C ARG A 220 -1.53 12.50 27.40
N CYS A 221 -1.67 11.28 26.87
CA CYS A 221 -2.92 10.75 26.34
C CYS A 221 -3.56 9.72 27.30
N CYS A 222 -2.99 9.52 28.49
CA CYS A 222 -3.48 8.63 29.55
C CYS A 222 -3.81 7.19 29.10
N GLY A 223 -3.13 6.71 28.05
CA GLY A 223 -3.34 5.37 27.49
C GLY A 223 -4.52 5.25 26.51
N LEU A 224 -5.09 6.36 26.04
CA LEU A 224 -6.04 6.38 24.92
C LEU A 224 -5.32 6.21 23.56
N LEU A 225 -4.06 6.64 23.49
CA LEU A 225 -3.09 6.36 22.44
C LEU A 225 -1.93 5.55 23.02
N GLU A 226 -1.41 4.59 22.25
CA GLU A 226 -0.36 3.67 22.68
C GLU A 226 0.65 3.38 21.55
N VAL A 227 1.83 2.89 21.94
CA VAL A 227 2.80 2.28 21.00
C VAL A 227 2.49 0.79 20.92
N GLN A 228 1.92 0.37 19.80
CA GLN A 228 1.53 -1.02 19.53
C GLN A 228 2.65 -1.74 18.76
N LYS A 229 2.71 -3.06 18.89
CA LYS A 229 3.56 -3.92 18.05
C LYS A 229 2.68 -4.58 16.99
N VAL A 230 3.14 -4.59 15.74
CA VAL A 230 2.47 -5.35 14.68
C VAL A 230 3.07 -6.76 14.68
N ASP A 231 2.25 -7.76 15.00
CA ASP A 231 2.67 -9.16 14.98
C ASP A 231 2.58 -9.72 13.54
N GLY A 232 3.73 -9.76 12.87
CA GLY A 232 3.88 -10.20 11.49
C GLY A 232 4.74 -9.22 10.67
N ASN A 233 5.80 -9.73 10.03
CA ASN A 233 6.75 -9.06 9.13
C ASN A 233 7.04 -7.55 9.35
N ASN A 234 8.19 -7.27 9.97
CA ASN A 234 9.05 -6.08 9.73
C ASN A 234 8.50 -4.64 9.83
N GLN A 235 7.19 -4.39 9.93
CA GLN A 235 6.64 -3.02 9.96
C GLN A 235 7.04 -2.22 11.22
N GLY A 236 7.43 -2.93 12.28
CA GLY A 236 7.95 -2.37 13.53
C GLY A 236 6.85 -2.06 14.55
N SER A 237 7.08 -1.00 15.34
CA SER A 237 6.07 -0.45 16.25
C SER A 237 5.31 0.69 15.58
N VAL A 238 4.02 0.82 15.92
CA VAL A 238 3.10 1.81 15.36
C VAL A 238 2.42 2.60 16.50
N VAL A 239 1.90 3.78 16.20
CA VAL A 239 1.07 4.55 17.14
C VAL A 239 -0.39 4.33 16.77
N GLY A 240 -1.16 3.80 17.73
CA GLY A 240 -2.58 3.47 17.54
C GLY A 240 -3.43 3.89 18.73
N PHE A 241 -4.74 4.02 18.50
CA PHE A 241 -5.72 4.15 19.58
C PHE A 241 -5.89 2.81 20.29
N ILE A 242 -6.15 2.83 21.60
CA ILE A 242 -6.43 1.60 22.36
C ILE A 242 -7.71 0.90 21.90
N HIS A 243 -8.67 1.65 21.34
CA HIS A 243 -9.89 1.12 20.75
C HIS A 243 -10.54 2.12 19.78
N ARG A 244 -11.32 1.63 18.81
CA ARG A 244 -12.02 2.46 17.81
C ARG A 244 -13.02 3.44 18.44
N THR A 245 -13.65 3.07 19.55
CA THR A 245 -14.58 3.95 20.28
C THR A 245 -13.94 5.22 20.84
N VAL A 246 -12.61 5.30 20.96
CA VAL A 246 -11.93 6.57 21.27
C VAL A 246 -12.03 7.54 20.08
N VAL A 247 -11.90 7.03 18.85
CA VAL A 247 -12.02 7.82 17.61
C VAL A 247 -13.48 8.27 17.41
N GLU A 248 -14.44 7.37 17.67
CA GLU A 248 -15.87 7.73 17.70
C GLU A 248 -16.14 8.86 18.70
N PHE A 249 -15.73 8.70 19.97
CA PHE A 249 -15.89 9.73 21.01
C PHE A 249 -15.26 11.08 20.62
N LEU A 250 -14.07 11.07 20.02
CA LEU A 250 -13.41 12.27 19.54
C LEU A 250 -14.21 12.99 18.44
N GLN A 251 -14.99 12.24 17.64
CA GLN A 251 -15.85 12.76 16.58
C GLN A 251 -17.26 13.16 17.07
N LEU A 252 -17.68 12.76 18.28
CA LEU A 252 -19.01 13.07 18.83
C LEU A 252 -19.15 14.56 19.19
N GLY A 253 -20.28 15.15 18.76
CA GLY A 253 -20.81 16.42 19.25
C GLY A 253 -19.85 17.61 19.11
N SER A 254 -19.23 17.98 20.23
CA SER A 254 -18.26 19.10 20.33
C SER A 254 -16.84 18.65 20.71
N ASN A 255 -16.61 17.34 20.85
CA ASN A 255 -15.39 16.79 21.43
C ASN A 255 -14.16 17.08 20.57
N TRP A 256 -14.30 17.04 19.24
CA TRP A 256 -13.21 17.40 18.32
C TRP A 256 -12.80 18.86 18.47
N GLN A 257 -13.78 19.76 18.58
CA GLN A 257 -13.57 21.20 18.73
C GLN A 257 -12.95 21.52 20.10
N LYS A 258 -13.35 20.81 21.19
CA LYS A 258 -12.64 20.86 22.48
C LYS A 258 -11.15 20.57 22.28
N ILE A 259 -10.81 19.47 21.60
CA ILE A 259 -9.41 19.06 21.35
C ILE A 259 -8.66 20.08 20.49
N GLN A 260 -9.22 20.48 19.35
CA GLN A 260 -8.58 21.44 18.42
C GLN A 260 -8.33 22.81 19.06
N SER A 261 -9.23 23.27 19.96
CA SER A 261 -9.07 24.55 20.67
C SER A 261 -7.79 24.62 21.50
N LEU A 262 -7.31 23.49 22.04
CA LEU A 262 -6.06 23.41 22.82
C LEU A 262 -4.79 23.68 21.99
N THR A 263 -4.92 23.80 20.66
CA THR A 263 -3.82 24.11 19.74
C THR A 263 -3.99 25.41 18.96
N SER A 264 -5.12 26.13 19.09
CA SER A 264 -5.42 27.31 18.27
C SER A 264 -4.41 28.45 18.43
N ASP A 265 -3.87 28.64 19.64
CA ASP A 265 -2.86 29.66 19.94
C ASP A 265 -1.41 29.20 19.66
N THR A 266 -1.22 28.14 18.88
CA THR A 266 0.10 27.55 18.58
C THR A 266 0.41 27.56 17.08
N LYS A 267 1.65 27.26 16.66
CA LYS A 267 2.00 27.14 15.24
C LYS A 267 1.72 25.74 14.68
N PHE A 268 0.97 24.91 15.41
CA PHE A 268 0.71 23.53 15.05
C PHE A 268 -0.28 23.42 13.89
N ASP A 269 0.21 22.88 12.78
CA ASP A 269 -0.56 22.46 11.63
C ASP A 269 -0.45 20.93 11.53
N PRO A 270 -1.56 20.16 11.70
CA PRO A 270 -1.48 18.70 11.73
C PRO A 270 -1.17 18.10 10.36
N GLU A 271 -1.64 18.68 9.24
CA GLU A 271 -1.31 18.17 7.90
C GLU A 271 0.18 18.39 7.60
N GLN A 272 0.69 19.60 7.86
CA GLN A 272 2.08 19.95 7.60
C GLN A 272 3.03 19.19 8.55
N ALA A 273 2.62 18.95 9.80
CA ALA A 273 3.33 18.08 10.73
C ALA A 273 3.42 16.63 10.22
N LEU A 274 2.34 16.07 9.67
CA LEU A 274 2.34 14.74 9.06
C LEU A 274 3.32 14.66 7.86
N LEU A 275 3.33 15.63 6.94
CA LEU A 275 4.32 15.65 5.84
C LEU A 275 5.76 15.79 6.33
N SER A 276 6.03 16.75 7.23
CA SER A 276 7.40 16.99 7.70
C SER A 276 7.94 15.81 8.49
N SER A 277 7.09 15.16 9.29
CA SER A 277 7.49 13.99 10.07
C SER A 277 7.68 12.74 9.21
N ALA A 278 6.84 12.51 8.19
CA ALA A 278 7.01 11.39 7.27
C ALA A 278 8.28 11.54 6.41
N LEU A 279 8.56 12.74 5.89
CA LEU A 279 9.83 13.01 5.20
C LEU A 279 11.03 12.92 6.17
N ALA A 280 10.88 13.35 7.42
CA ALA A 280 11.93 13.24 8.43
C ALA A 280 12.25 11.78 8.79
N GLU A 281 11.24 10.90 8.93
CA GLU A 281 11.46 9.47 9.14
C GLU A 281 12.19 8.86 7.94
N LEU A 282 11.79 9.17 6.70
CA LEU A 282 12.48 8.70 5.49
C LEU A 282 13.94 9.19 5.40
N GLN A 283 14.24 10.42 5.81
CA GLN A 283 15.63 10.91 5.94
C GLN A 283 16.44 10.21 7.06
N SER A 284 15.75 9.53 7.98
CA SER A 284 16.34 8.88 9.16
C SER A 284 16.58 7.38 8.98
N ILE A 285 16.15 6.78 7.87
CA ILE A 285 16.40 5.38 7.53
C ILE A 285 17.80 5.25 6.90
N SER A 286 18.57 4.24 7.31
CA SER A 286 19.85 3.88 6.68
C SER A 286 19.62 3.35 5.26
N SER A 287 20.49 3.71 4.31
CA SER A 287 20.34 3.37 2.88
C SER A 287 19.87 1.92 2.67
N PRO A 288 18.74 1.66 1.98
CA PRO A 288 18.11 0.33 1.91
C PRO A 288 18.87 -0.68 1.02
N VAL A 289 20.06 -0.33 0.53
CA VAL A 289 20.89 -1.12 -0.39
C VAL A 289 21.54 -2.35 0.29
N SER A 290 21.54 -2.44 1.63
CA SER A 290 22.32 -3.45 2.36
C SER A 290 21.55 -4.56 3.08
N ASP A 291 20.21 -4.53 3.15
CA ASP A 291 19.43 -5.54 3.87
C ASP A 291 17.98 -5.69 3.37
N LYS A 292 17.48 -6.93 3.36
CA LYS A 292 16.09 -7.27 3.03
C LYS A 292 15.08 -6.78 4.08
N GLY A 293 15.45 -6.59 5.34
CA GLY A 293 14.55 -5.98 6.34
C GLY A 293 14.36 -4.47 6.15
N SER A 294 15.36 -3.79 5.58
CA SER A 294 15.37 -2.32 5.45
C SER A 294 14.39 -1.81 4.39
N TRP A 295 14.27 -2.48 3.24
CA TRP A 295 13.41 -2.00 2.16
C TRP A 295 11.92 -2.06 2.50
N GLU A 296 11.42 -3.05 3.23
CA GLU A 296 10.00 -3.12 3.66
C GLU A 296 9.62 -1.96 4.59
N THR A 297 10.56 -1.57 5.46
CA THR A 297 10.42 -0.38 6.33
C THR A 297 10.43 0.90 5.51
N TYR A 298 11.36 1.06 4.56
CA TYR A 298 11.43 2.22 3.68
C TYR A 298 10.17 2.34 2.79
N TYR A 299 9.74 1.22 2.20
CA TYR A 299 8.53 1.06 1.37
C TYR A 299 7.29 1.56 2.11
N SER A 300 7.01 1.03 3.30
CA SER A 300 5.80 1.40 4.05
C SER A 300 5.77 2.89 4.46
N ARG A 301 6.95 3.46 4.76
CA ARG A 301 7.10 4.89 5.11
C ARG A 301 6.92 5.81 3.90
N LEU A 302 7.33 5.35 2.73
CA LEU A 302 7.15 6.01 1.44
C LEU A 302 5.68 5.98 0.98
N VAL A 303 5.03 4.81 1.03
CA VAL A 303 3.60 4.63 0.68
C VAL A 303 2.75 5.64 1.45
N ARG A 304 2.93 5.69 2.77
CA ARG A 304 2.24 6.61 3.68
C ARG A 304 2.41 8.09 3.30
N LEU A 305 3.60 8.51 2.84
CA LEU A 305 3.84 9.89 2.40
C LEU A 305 2.99 10.29 1.18
N PHE A 306 2.71 9.36 0.26
CA PHE A 306 1.83 9.61 -0.89
C PHE A 306 0.34 9.50 -0.54
N ILE A 307 -0.03 8.60 0.37
CA ILE A 307 -1.38 8.56 0.96
C ILE A 307 -1.72 9.92 1.62
N TYR A 308 -0.74 10.53 2.30
CA TYR A 308 -0.86 11.88 2.86
C TYR A 308 -1.00 12.97 1.78
N GLU A 309 -0.09 13.03 0.79
CA GLU A 309 -0.15 14.01 -0.33
C GLU A 309 -1.51 14.03 -1.04
N LYS A 310 -2.05 12.83 -1.27
CA LYS A 310 -3.36 12.60 -1.87
C LYS A 310 -4.50 13.19 -1.03
N SER A 311 -4.43 13.04 0.29
CA SER A 311 -5.53 13.36 1.22
C SER A 311 -5.51 14.80 1.77
N MET A 312 -4.44 15.54 1.54
CA MET A 312 -4.22 16.88 2.09
C MET A 312 -4.85 18.04 1.29
N SER A 313 -4.88 19.20 1.94
CA SER A 313 -5.32 20.46 1.36
C SER A 313 -4.49 20.89 0.14
N GLU A 314 -5.15 21.44 -0.88
CA GLU A 314 -4.50 21.81 -2.16
C GLU A 314 -3.31 22.79 -2.01
N PRO A 315 -3.32 23.81 -1.14
CA PRO A 315 -2.15 24.67 -0.92
C PRO A 315 -0.95 23.89 -0.34
N LEU A 316 -1.20 22.93 0.56
CA LEU A 316 -0.15 22.09 1.12
C LEU A 316 0.35 21.06 0.09
N ARG A 317 -0.54 20.52 -0.75
CA ARG A 317 -0.19 19.66 -1.89
C ARG A 317 0.72 20.39 -2.89
N GLN A 318 0.45 21.65 -3.21
CA GLN A 318 1.35 22.47 -4.03
C GLN A 318 2.71 22.68 -3.35
N LYS A 319 2.74 22.91 -2.03
CA LYS A 319 3.97 22.99 -1.25
C LYS A 319 4.74 21.66 -1.20
N PHE A 320 4.05 20.51 -1.14
CA PHE A 320 4.64 19.18 -1.27
C PHE A 320 5.46 19.08 -2.56
N TYR A 321 4.82 19.38 -3.69
CA TYR A 321 5.46 19.34 -5.01
C TYR A 321 6.63 20.33 -5.18
N GLN A 322 6.56 21.50 -4.54
CA GLN A 322 7.62 22.52 -4.64
C GLN A 322 8.81 22.28 -3.69
N GLN A 323 8.60 21.72 -2.50
CA GLN A 323 9.61 21.71 -1.42
C GLN A 323 9.95 20.32 -0.89
N TYR A 324 8.96 19.44 -0.73
CA TYR A 324 9.16 18.09 -0.19
C TYR A 324 9.63 17.14 -1.29
N LEU A 325 9.03 17.19 -2.47
CA LEU A 325 9.36 16.31 -3.60
C LEU A 325 10.84 16.44 -4.05
N PRO A 326 11.45 17.64 -4.18
CA PRO A 326 12.87 17.78 -4.53
C PRO A 326 13.84 17.41 -3.40
N LYS A 327 13.33 17.02 -2.22
CA LYS A 327 14.09 16.35 -1.15
C LYS A 327 13.89 14.85 -1.21
N LEU A 328 12.66 14.37 -1.42
CA LEU A 328 12.37 12.95 -1.60
C LEU A 328 13.19 12.33 -2.73
N ASP A 329 13.28 12.99 -3.90
CA ASP A 329 14.11 12.57 -5.06
C ASP A 329 15.60 12.33 -4.70
N ARG A 330 16.13 12.98 -3.67
CA ARG A 330 17.52 12.81 -3.19
C ARG A 330 17.69 11.66 -2.20
N LEU A 331 16.58 11.16 -1.65
CA LEU A 331 16.52 10.03 -0.71
C LEU A 331 16.15 8.73 -1.43
N LEU A 332 15.59 8.82 -2.64
CA LEU A 332 15.31 7.67 -3.47
C LEU A 332 16.60 6.86 -3.69
N PRO A 333 16.58 5.53 -3.50
CA PRO A 333 17.73 4.69 -3.80
C PRO A 333 18.14 4.85 -5.26
N LYS A 334 19.44 4.86 -5.49
CA LYS A 334 20.02 4.71 -6.83
C LYS A 334 19.82 3.28 -7.34
N PRO A 335 20.02 3.03 -8.65
CA PRO A 335 20.24 1.68 -9.18
C PRO A 335 21.19 0.86 -8.29
N SER A 336 20.91 -0.44 -8.15
CA SER A 336 21.72 -1.33 -7.30
C SER A 336 23.15 -1.49 -7.85
N VAL A 337 24.05 -2.07 -7.06
CA VAL A 337 25.35 -2.53 -7.56
C VAL A 337 25.19 -3.81 -8.40
N ASP A 338 24.18 -4.63 -8.07
CA ASP A 338 23.82 -5.86 -8.82
C ASP A 338 22.85 -5.57 -10.00
N ASP A 339 22.59 -4.30 -10.30
CA ASP A 339 21.78 -3.87 -11.44
C ASP A 339 22.67 -3.85 -12.71
N PRO A 340 22.30 -4.51 -13.82
CA PRO A 340 23.08 -4.42 -15.07
C PRO A 340 23.17 -2.99 -15.64
N PHE A 341 22.37 -2.04 -15.13
CA PHE A 341 22.41 -0.61 -15.45
C PHE A 341 23.19 0.25 -14.43
N ALA A 342 23.94 -0.36 -13.51
CA ALA A 342 24.60 0.29 -12.37
C ALA A 342 25.58 1.44 -12.71
N GLY A 343 25.17 2.67 -12.37
CA GLY A 343 25.84 3.39 -11.28
C GLY A 343 27.19 4.09 -11.52
N THR A 344 27.78 4.13 -12.73
CA THR A 344 28.92 5.05 -12.95
C THR A 344 28.46 6.52 -12.89
N PRO A 345 29.30 7.49 -12.46
CA PRO A 345 28.93 8.91 -12.44
C PRO A 345 28.47 9.45 -13.80
N GLU A 346 29.01 8.89 -14.88
CA GLU A 346 28.64 9.19 -16.27
C GLU A 346 27.25 8.64 -16.58
N ARG A 347 26.96 7.39 -16.17
CA ARG A 347 25.63 6.77 -16.31
C ARG A 347 24.55 7.55 -15.55
N ASP A 348 24.85 7.92 -14.31
CA ASP A 348 24.05 8.79 -13.44
C ASP A 348 23.73 10.15 -14.11
N SER A 349 24.69 10.66 -14.90
CA SER A 349 24.56 11.90 -15.67
C SER A 349 23.72 11.72 -16.95
N ILE A 350 23.89 10.61 -17.69
CA ILE A 350 23.11 10.29 -18.89
C ILE A 350 21.64 10.09 -18.53
N ILE A 351 21.33 9.35 -17.45
CA ILE A 351 19.96 9.14 -16.94
C ILE A 351 19.33 10.48 -16.54
N ARG A 352 20.07 11.35 -15.84
CA ARG A 352 19.58 12.70 -15.48
C ARG A 352 19.33 13.58 -16.71
N GLY A 353 20.21 13.50 -17.72
CA GLY A 353 20.05 14.20 -18.99
C GLY A 353 18.85 13.69 -19.80
N SER A 354 18.62 12.39 -19.80
CA SER A 354 17.43 11.74 -20.38
C SER A 354 16.15 12.25 -19.74
N PHE A 355 16.10 12.19 -18.41
CA PHE A 355 14.98 12.67 -17.62
C PHE A 355 14.67 14.16 -17.84
N GLU A 356 15.67 15.05 -17.80
CA GLU A 356 15.42 16.48 -18.01
C GLU A 356 15.08 16.83 -19.48
N ARG A 357 15.53 16.04 -20.47
CA ARG A 357 15.01 16.12 -21.86
C ARG A 357 13.51 15.79 -21.89
N GLY A 358 13.14 14.62 -21.38
CA GLY A 358 11.76 14.14 -21.34
C GLY A 358 10.85 15.10 -20.59
N TYR A 359 11.27 15.56 -19.41
CA TYR A 359 10.54 16.59 -18.64
C TYR A 359 10.31 17.87 -19.43
N SER A 360 11.36 18.42 -20.05
CA SER A 360 11.30 19.67 -20.81
C SER A 360 10.36 19.59 -22.02
N ARG A 361 10.31 18.43 -22.68
CA ARG A 361 9.48 18.22 -23.88
C ARG A 361 8.04 17.86 -23.53
N LEU A 362 7.84 16.91 -22.61
CA LEU A 362 6.51 16.43 -22.18
C LEU A 362 5.75 17.41 -21.27
N LYS A 363 6.42 18.46 -20.76
CA LYS A 363 5.84 19.50 -19.88
C LYS A 363 5.09 18.91 -18.67
N LEU A 364 5.70 17.90 -18.05
CA LEU A 364 5.07 17.10 -17.00
C LEU A 364 4.64 17.97 -15.81
N ASN A 365 3.44 17.72 -15.28
CA ASN A 365 3.10 18.19 -13.95
C ASN A 365 4.02 17.51 -12.90
N PRO A 366 4.19 18.06 -11.68
CA PRO A 366 5.12 17.52 -10.70
C PRO A 366 4.92 16.04 -10.32
N ARG A 367 3.67 15.53 -10.35
CA ARG A 367 3.34 14.13 -10.06
C ARG A 367 3.78 13.20 -11.20
N ALA A 368 3.54 13.60 -12.45
CA ALA A 368 4.07 12.91 -13.63
C ALA A 368 5.60 13.03 -13.74
N LYS A 369 6.20 14.15 -13.31
CA LYS A 369 7.66 14.31 -13.20
C LYS A 369 8.24 13.29 -12.21
N LEU A 370 7.64 13.11 -11.03
CA LEU A 370 8.04 12.05 -10.11
C LEU A 370 7.89 10.66 -10.73
N PHE A 371 6.74 10.35 -11.32
CA PHE A 371 6.49 9.02 -11.90
C PHE A 371 7.56 8.66 -12.95
N LEU A 372 7.86 9.56 -13.89
CA LEU A 372 8.92 9.34 -14.87
C LEU A 372 10.32 9.27 -14.21
N ARG A 373 10.58 10.07 -13.18
CA ARG A 373 11.85 10.04 -12.42
C ARG A 373 12.12 8.67 -11.82
N CYS A 374 11.10 8.06 -11.22
CA CYS A 374 11.18 6.75 -10.60
C CYS A 374 11.26 5.62 -11.63
N ALA A 375 10.50 5.72 -12.72
CA ALA A 375 10.58 4.80 -13.86
C ALA A 375 11.98 4.74 -14.48
N LEU A 376 12.74 5.83 -14.41
CA LEU A 376 14.11 5.97 -14.92
C LEU A 376 15.20 5.77 -13.86
N SER A 377 14.88 5.24 -12.68
CA SER A 377 15.87 5.09 -11.59
C SER A 377 15.69 3.87 -10.69
N ALA A 378 14.49 3.30 -10.62
CA ALA A 378 14.15 2.17 -9.76
C ALA A 378 12.87 1.44 -10.22
N PRO A 379 12.86 0.81 -11.42
CA PRO A 379 11.62 0.43 -12.11
C PRO A 379 10.88 -0.69 -11.38
N LEU A 380 11.56 -1.79 -11.06
CA LEU A 380 10.93 -3.05 -10.66
C LEU A 380 10.30 -3.04 -9.25
N TRP A 381 10.73 -2.15 -8.35
CA TRP A 381 10.26 -2.15 -6.95
C TRP A 381 9.55 -0.86 -6.52
N TYR A 382 9.80 0.28 -7.19
CA TYR A 382 9.16 1.55 -6.83
C TYR A 382 7.86 1.80 -7.60
N LEU A 383 7.77 1.40 -8.88
CA LEU A 383 6.57 1.63 -9.69
C LEU A 383 5.30 0.95 -9.18
N PRO A 384 5.30 -0.27 -8.57
CA PRO A 384 4.08 -0.86 -8.03
C PRO A 384 3.41 0.06 -6.99
N VAL A 385 4.21 0.75 -6.16
CA VAL A 385 3.75 1.72 -5.15
C VAL A 385 3.07 2.91 -5.79
N LEU A 386 3.68 3.51 -6.82
CA LEU A 386 3.06 4.63 -7.51
C LEU A 386 1.79 4.23 -8.27
N VAL A 387 1.63 2.96 -8.65
CA VAL A 387 0.43 2.45 -9.32
C VAL A 387 -0.69 2.18 -8.31
N SER A 388 -0.43 1.45 -7.22
CA SER A 388 -1.45 1.05 -6.25
C SER A 388 -2.10 2.23 -5.52
N ILE A 389 -1.32 3.24 -5.13
CA ILE A 389 -1.84 4.44 -4.45
C ILE A 389 -2.75 5.27 -5.37
N ASP A 390 -2.69 5.06 -6.70
CA ASP A 390 -3.38 5.85 -7.70
C ASP A 390 -4.67 5.22 -8.27
N HIS A 391 -5.17 4.14 -7.67
CA HIS A 391 -6.43 3.47 -8.04
C HIS A 391 -7.69 4.38 -8.05
N SER A 392 -7.60 5.63 -7.54
CA SER A 392 -8.69 6.61 -7.58
C SER A 392 -8.66 7.55 -8.79
N LEU A 393 -7.65 7.46 -9.68
CA LEU A 393 -7.76 8.02 -11.02
C LEU A 393 -8.39 6.96 -11.96
N PRO A 394 -9.29 7.35 -12.86
CA PRO A 394 -9.95 6.40 -13.77
C PRO A 394 -8.92 5.77 -14.72
N ARG A 395 -8.53 4.49 -14.44
CA ARG A 395 -7.61 3.63 -15.22
C ARG A 395 -6.62 4.42 -16.09
N ASN A 396 -5.71 5.15 -15.44
CA ASN A 396 -5.29 6.42 -16.01
C ASN A 396 -4.07 6.35 -16.96
N VAL A 397 -4.44 6.16 -18.23
CA VAL A 397 -3.71 6.23 -19.51
C VAL A 397 -2.50 7.18 -19.65
N PRO A 398 -2.39 8.35 -18.98
CA PRO A 398 -1.24 9.22 -19.20
C PRO A 398 0.13 8.61 -18.85
N ARG A 399 0.20 7.61 -17.96
CA ARG A 399 1.47 7.00 -17.52
C ARG A 399 2.17 6.27 -18.67
N GLU A 400 1.40 5.46 -19.37
CA GLU A 400 1.75 4.67 -20.53
C GLU A 400 2.20 5.59 -21.67
N VAL A 401 1.46 6.69 -21.89
CA VAL A 401 1.81 7.75 -22.85
C VAL A 401 3.17 8.37 -22.53
N TYR A 402 3.43 8.74 -21.27
CA TYR A 402 4.71 9.34 -20.89
C TYR A 402 5.88 8.38 -21.13
N LEU A 403 5.74 7.09 -20.82
CA LEU A 403 6.78 6.09 -21.09
C LEU A 403 6.96 5.82 -22.60
N LEU A 404 5.87 5.66 -23.35
CA LEU A 404 5.90 5.39 -24.80
C LEU A 404 6.52 6.53 -25.61
N ILE A 405 6.15 7.79 -25.32
CA ILE A 405 6.79 8.95 -25.97
C ILE A 405 8.27 8.98 -25.57
N HIS A 406 8.59 8.87 -24.28
CA HIS A 406 9.95 8.98 -23.80
C HIS A 406 10.88 7.88 -24.34
N TYR A 407 10.39 6.66 -24.50
CA TYR A 407 11.07 5.56 -25.19
C TYR A 407 11.51 5.95 -26.62
N VAL A 408 10.62 6.59 -27.39
CA VAL A 408 10.93 7.04 -28.76
C VAL A 408 11.89 8.23 -28.77
N GLU A 409 11.84 9.10 -27.76
CA GLU A 409 12.70 10.27 -27.64
C GLU A 409 14.13 9.96 -27.18
N GLU A 410 14.32 8.94 -26.35
CA GLU A 410 15.64 8.62 -25.82
C GLU A 410 16.54 7.99 -26.88
N LYS A 411 17.83 8.34 -26.88
CA LYS A 411 18.82 7.83 -27.84
C LYS A 411 19.76 6.79 -27.22
N ASP A 412 19.75 6.62 -25.90
CA ASP A 412 20.48 5.55 -25.22
C ASP A 412 19.67 4.24 -25.17
N GLY A 413 20.19 3.18 -25.82
CA GLY A 413 19.50 1.89 -25.91
C GLY A 413 19.27 1.22 -24.55
N LEU A 414 20.20 1.35 -23.60
CA LEU A 414 20.06 0.77 -22.26
C LEU A 414 18.97 1.49 -21.44
N ILE A 415 18.81 2.83 -21.57
CA ILE A 415 17.67 3.54 -20.97
C ILE A 415 16.35 3.09 -21.62
N ARG A 416 16.32 2.87 -22.95
CA ARG A 416 15.12 2.34 -23.61
C ARG A 416 14.68 0.99 -23.02
N ARG A 417 15.61 0.06 -22.72
CA ARG A 417 15.28 -1.23 -22.07
C ARG A 417 14.68 -1.01 -20.68
N HIS A 418 15.26 -0.12 -19.88
CA HIS A 418 14.76 0.27 -18.55
C HIS A 418 13.35 0.88 -18.60
N ILE A 419 13.00 1.61 -19.68
CA ILE A 419 11.62 2.09 -19.91
C ILE A 419 10.66 0.94 -20.25
N VAL A 420 11.10 -0.10 -20.98
CA VAL A 420 10.30 -1.31 -21.23
C VAL A 420 10.05 -2.10 -19.93
N GLU A 421 11.07 -2.24 -19.08
CA GLU A 421 10.91 -2.81 -17.73
C GLU A 421 9.89 -2.02 -16.91
N ALA A 422 9.99 -0.69 -16.90
CA ALA A 422 9.01 0.18 -16.25
C ALA A 422 7.58 0.00 -16.81
N MET A 423 7.43 -0.19 -18.13
CA MET A 423 6.13 -0.45 -18.76
C MET A 423 5.52 -1.80 -18.35
N SER A 424 6.33 -2.82 -18.08
CA SER A 424 5.82 -4.13 -17.65
C SER A 424 5.11 -4.10 -16.29
N VAL A 425 5.47 -3.13 -15.43
CA VAL A 425 4.97 -3.01 -14.05
C VAL A 425 3.64 -2.26 -13.95
N ILE A 426 3.29 -1.41 -14.93
CA ILE A 426 2.18 -0.45 -14.80
C ILE A 426 0.81 -0.96 -15.24
N HIS A 427 0.71 -2.20 -15.73
CA HIS A 427 -0.53 -2.92 -16.07
C HIS A 427 -1.52 -2.12 -16.96
N PHE A 428 -1.23 -2.07 -18.26
CA PHE A 428 -2.07 -1.41 -19.27
C PHE A 428 -2.59 -2.38 -20.34
N SER A 429 -3.69 -2.03 -21.00
CA SER A 429 -4.20 -2.75 -22.18
C SER A 429 -3.53 -2.24 -23.45
N VAL A 430 -2.98 -3.16 -24.25
CA VAL A 430 -2.36 -2.86 -25.56
C VAL A 430 -3.37 -2.50 -26.66
N SER A 431 -4.65 -2.82 -26.42
CA SER A 431 -5.76 -2.69 -27.37
C SER A 431 -6.78 -1.60 -27.00
N ASP A 432 -6.72 -1.06 -25.77
CA ASP A 432 -7.62 0.01 -25.35
C ASP A 432 -7.18 1.36 -25.97
N PRO A 433 -8.13 2.24 -26.32
CA PRO A 433 -7.84 3.62 -26.73
C PRO A 433 -7.06 4.42 -25.68
N VAL A 434 -6.08 5.18 -26.16
CA VAL A 434 -5.24 6.07 -25.36
C VAL A 434 -5.71 7.51 -25.53
N GLU A 435 -6.42 8.04 -24.53
CA GLU A 435 -6.70 9.47 -24.42
C GLU A 435 -5.40 10.26 -24.18
N LEU A 436 -5.01 11.07 -25.17
CA LEU A 436 -3.82 11.90 -25.11
C LEU A 436 -4.13 13.23 -24.41
N PRO A 437 -3.42 13.59 -23.32
CA PRO A 437 -3.48 14.94 -22.77
C PRO A 437 -3.23 16.02 -23.85
N PRO A 438 -4.02 17.10 -23.91
CA PRO A 438 -3.93 18.08 -25.01
C PRO A 438 -2.55 18.73 -25.21
N HIS A 439 -1.70 18.77 -24.18
CA HIS A 439 -0.32 19.27 -24.28
C HIS A 439 0.65 18.27 -24.93
N LEU A 440 0.30 16.99 -25.02
CA LEU A 440 1.08 15.93 -25.66
C LEU A 440 0.62 15.63 -27.09
N ALA A 441 -0.63 15.96 -27.44
CA ALA A 441 -1.15 15.74 -28.79
C ALA A 441 -0.23 16.28 -29.91
N PRO A 442 0.39 17.48 -29.81
CA PRO A 442 1.39 17.94 -30.78
C PRO A 442 2.64 17.06 -30.84
N LEU A 443 3.17 16.64 -29.68
CA LEU A 443 4.35 15.77 -29.59
C LEU A 443 4.09 14.40 -30.24
N TRP A 444 2.83 13.96 -30.20
CA TRP A 444 2.34 12.75 -30.83
C TRP A 444 2.05 12.93 -32.34
N THR A 445 1.90 14.15 -32.87
CA THR A 445 1.66 14.40 -34.31
C THR A 445 2.92 14.75 -35.12
N ASP A 446 3.88 15.47 -34.54
CA ASP A 446 4.82 16.31 -35.30
C ASP A 446 5.88 15.60 -36.18
N ARG A 447 6.05 14.27 -36.12
CA ARG A 447 7.11 13.55 -36.90
C ARG A 447 6.75 12.22 -37.54
N TRP A 448 5.83 11.43 -36.97
CA TRP A 448 5.63 10.02 -37.38
C TRP A 448 4.16 9.66 -37.72
N HIS A 449 3.25 10.63 -37.77
CA HIS A 449 1.81 10.40 -37.61
C HIS A 449 0.93 11.07 -38.69
N SER A 450 1.23 10.86 -39.98
CA SER A 450 0.53 11.47 -41.12
C SER A 450 -0.88 10.92 -41.43
N SER A 451 -1.59 10.37 -40.45
CA SER A 451 -2.98 9.87 -40.60
C SER A 451 -3.98 10.76 -39.85
N ARG A 452 -5.25 10.74 -40.27
CA ARG A 452 -6.36 11.39 -39.54
C ARG A 452 -7.02 10.51 -38.46
N ASP A 453 -6.47 9.35 -38.13
CA ASP A 453 -7.04 8.45 -37.12
C ASP A 453 -6.89 9.05 -35.72
N ILE A 454 -8.02 9.38 -35.10
CA ILE A 454 -8.11 10.01 -33.77
C ILE A 454 -7.83 8.99 -32.63
N VAL A 455 -7.98 7.69 -32.92
CA VAL A 455 -7.95 6.61 -31.92
C VAL A 455 -6.69 5.75 -32.09
N LEU A 456 -5.64 6.04 -31.31
CA LEU A 456 -4.51 5.16 -31.13
C LEU A 456 -4.66 4.29 -29.86
N THR A 457 -4.11 3.09 -29.94
CA THR A 457 -3.84 2.19 -28.82
C THR A 457 -2.32 2.09 -28.64
N PRO A 458 -1.79 1.56 -27.52
CA PRO A 458 -0.35 1.36 -27.33
C PRO A 458 0.28 0.52 -28.45
N TRP A 459 -0.42 -0.53 -28.90
CA TRP A 459 0.06 -1.36 -30.00
C TRP A 459 0.12 -0.61 -31.34
N LYS A 460 -0.91 0.20 -31.67
CA LYS A 460 -0.90 1.04 -32.89
C LYS A 460 0.22 2.09 -32.87
N PHE A 461 0.64 2.57 -31.71
CA PHE A 461 1.81 3.46 -31.58
C PHE A 461 3.11 2.73 -31.91
N VAL A 462 3.33 1.53 -31.33
CA VAL A 462 4.52 0.70 -31.61
C VAL A 462 4.58 0.33 -33.10
N LEU A 463 3.47 -0.11 -33.70
CA LEU A 463 3.42 -0.45 -35.12
C LEU A 463 3.69 0.77 -36.03
N ARG A 464 3.23 1.98 -35.68
CA ARG A 464 3.57 3.20 -36.44
C ARG A 464 5.04 3.57 -36.34
N TYR A 465 5.64 3.42 -35.16
CA TYR A 465 7.07 3.61 -34.97
C TYR A 465 7.89 2.61 -35.83
N ILE A 466 7.49 1.32 -35.83
CA ILE A 466 8.10 0.26 -36.66
C ILE A 466 7.93 0.55 -38.16
N LEU A 467 6.74 0.94 -38.61
CA LEU A 467 6.48 1.36 -39.99
C LEU A 467 7.45 2.50 -40.39
N ALA A 468 7.58 3.53 -39.56
CA ALA A 468 8.42 4.68 -39.86
C ALA A 468 9.91 4.32 -39.97
N ILE A 469 10.48 3.61 -38.99
CA ILE A 469 11.91 3.22 -39.02
C ILE A 469 12.24 2.19 -40.13
N THR A 470 11.25 1.45 -40.63
CA THR A 470 11.42 0.51 -41.76
C THR A 470 11.05 1.12 -43.13
N THR A 471 10.63 2.39 -43.20
CA THR A 471 10.27 3.07 -44.47
C THR A 471 10.97 4.40 -44.73
N ALA A 472 11.41 5.14 -43.70
CA ALA A 472 12.09 6.42 -43.87
C ALA A 472 13.62 6.27 -43.94
N TRP A 473 14.24 6.71 -45.05
CA TRP A 473 15.67 6.52 -45.37
C TRP A 473 16.51 7.82 -45.43
N THR A 474 16.03 8.96 -44.90
CA THR A 474 16.63 10.30 -45.10
C THR A 474 16.87 11.08 -43.78
N PRO A 475 18.13 11.34 -43.36
CA PRO A 475 18.55 11.89 -42.04
C PRO A 475 17.76 13.12 -41.50
N PRO A 476 17.67 13.34 -40.15
CA PRO A 476 18.82 13.25 -39.23
C PRO A 476 18.64 12.62 -37.82
N ASP A 477 17.45 12.20 -37.37
CA ASP A 477 17.20 11.72 -36.00
C ASP A 477 16.80 10.23 -35.98
N TYR A 478 17.73 9.31 -36.28
CA TYR A 478 17.38 7.90 -36.56
C TYR A 478 17.58 6.88 -35.44
N PHE A 479 16.71 5.85 -35.49
CA PHE A 479 16.97 4.50 -34.99
C PHE A 479 18.15 3.92 -35.78
N LEU A 480 19.33 3.91 -35.16
CA LEU A 480 20.54 3.34 -35.77
C LEU A 480 20.61 1.86 -35.40
N PHE A 481 20.43 0.97 -36.37
CA PHE A 481 20.66 -0.48 -36.21
C PHE A 481 22.12 -0.82 -35.84
N HIS A 482 23.02 0.16 -35.80
CA HIS A 482 24.38 0.05 -35.29
C HIS A 482 24.47 0.11 -33.75
N ASP A 483 23.43 0.56 -33.04
CA ASP A 483 23.35 0.40 -31.58
C ASP A 483 22.52 -0.87 -31.26
N PRO A 484 23.18 -1.96 -30.86
CA PRO A 484 22.50 -3.22 -30.53
C PRO A 484 21.59 -3.13 -29.30
N GLN A 485 21.82 -2.19 -28.37
CA GLN A 485 20.95 -2.02 -27.20
C GLN A 485 19.66 -1.30 -27.58
N ILE A 486 19.68 -0.39 -28.57
CA ILE A 486 18.45 0.19 -29.15
C ILE A 486 17.65 -0.89 -29.89
N VAL A 487 18.33 -1.82 -30.59
CA VAL A 487 17.69 -2.97 -31.26
C VAL A 487 17.05 -3.92 -30.25
N LEU A 488 17.79 -4.31 -29.20
CA LEU A 488 17.25 -5.15 -28.12
C LEU A 488 16.06 -4.48 -27.43
N ALA A 489 16.13 -3.19 -27.14
CA ALA A 489 15.03 -2.45 -26.53
C ALA A 489 13.76 -2.41 -27.41
N LEU A 490 13.87 -2.55 -28.73
CA LEU A 490 12.71 -2.63 -29.61
C LEU A 490 12.13 -4.04 -29.65
N LEU A 491 12.97 -5.07 -29.66
CA LEU A 491 12.53 -6.46 -29.56
C LEU A 491 11.88 -6.75 -28.19
N ASP A 492 12.49 -6.30 -27.09
CA ASP A 492 11.92 -6.38 -25.74
C ASP A 492 10.56 -5.65 -25.66
N LEU A 493 10.40 -4.48 -26.30
CA LEU A 493 9.13 -3.74 -26.34
C LEU A 493 8.06 -4.48 -27.17
N VAL A 494 8.42 -5.05 -28.32
CA VAL A 494 7.51 -5.85 -29.15
C VAL A 494 7.06 -7.10 -28.40
N LEU A 495 7.98 -7.82 -27.77
CA LEU A 495 7.67 -8.98 -26.95
C LEU A 495 6.78 -8.62 -25.76
N LEU A 496 7.02 -7.48 -25.09
CA LEU A 496 6.13 -7.00 -24.02
C LEU A 496 4.69 -6.77 -24.54
N MET A 497 4.53 -6.19 -25.73
CA MET A 497 3.20 -5.98 -26.33
C MET A 497 2.53 -7.32 -26.67
N LEU A 498 3.25 -8.26 -27.29
CA LEU A 498 2.73 -9.59 -27.64
C LEU A 498 2.35 -10.40 -26.39
N ASN A 499 3.20 -10.41 -25.36
CA ASN A 499 2.94 -11.02 -24.05
C ASN A 499 1.67 -10.46 -23.35
N LEU A 500 1.29 -9.21 -23.65
CA LEU A 500 0.10 -8.54 -23.15
C LEU A 500 -1.13 -8.70 -24.08
N GLY A 501 -1.06 -9.58 -25.08
CA GLY A 501 -2.18 -9.90 -25.98
C GLY A 501 -2.35 -8.92 -27.15
N ALA A 502 -1.25 -8.42 -27.71
CA ALA A 502 -1.29 -7.53 -28.88
C ALA A 502 -1.62 -8.29 -30.17
N ASP A 503 -2.79 -8.01 -30.74
CA ASP A 503 -3.32 -8.68 -31.93
C ASP A 503 -2.49 -8.39 -33.19
N ILE A 504 -2.01 -9.45 -33.86
CA ILE A 504 -1.23 -9.37 -35.11
C ILE A 504 -2.06 -9.60 -36.39
N LYS A 505 -3.35 -9.94 -36.27
CA LYS A 505 -4.28 -10.28 -37.36
C LYS A 505 -5.42 -9.27 -37.56
N ALA A 506 -5.80 -8.50 -36.54
CA ALA A 506 -6.79 -7.44 -36.67
C ALA A 506 -6.42 -6.49 -37.82
N GLY A 507 -7.33 -6.32 -38.78
CA GLY A 507 -7.11 -5.72 -40.11
C GLY A 507 -6.82 -4.22 -40.16
N TYR A 508 -6.06 -3.68 -39.21
CA TYR A 508 -5.58 -2.31 -39.16
C TYR A 508 -4.42 -2.09 -40.13
N LEU A 509 -4.73 -1.99 -41.42
CA LEU A 509 -3.75 -1.69 -42.48
C LEU A 509 -3.12 -0.29 -42.28
N LEU A 510 -1.97 -0.23 -41.61
CA LEU A 510 -1.18 0.98 -41.45
C LEU A 510 -0.45 1.27 -42.76
N VAL A 511 -1.08 2.11 -43.59
CA VAL A 511 -0.59 2.49 -44.93
C VAL A 511 -0.37 1.25 -45.84
N GLY A 512 -1.29 0.28 -45.75
CA GLY A 512 -1.28 -0.93 -46.58
C GLY A 512 -0.47 -2.11 -46.03
N TYR A 513 0.13 -1.99 -44.85
CA TYR A 513 0.74 -3.12 -44.13
C TYR A 513 -0.08 -3.51 -42.90
N ASP A 514 -0.27 -4.81 -42.67
CA ASP A 514 -0.71 -5.34 -41.38
C ASP A 514 0.47 -5.49 -40.40
N ALA A 515 0.17 -5.83 -39.14
CA ALA A 515 1.17 -5.99 -38.09
C ALA A 515 2.19 -7.10 -38.41
N THR A 516 1.73 -8.23 -38.95
CA THR A 516 2.56 -9.38 -39.29
C THR A 516 3.61 -9.02 -40.35
N HIS A 517 3.21 -8.33 -41.42
CA HIS A 517 4.13 -7.84 -42.46
C HIS A 517 5.11 -6.78 -41.92
N LEU A 518 4.68 -5.88 -41.03
CA LEU A 518 5.58 -4.90 -40.40
C LEU A 518 6.63 -5.58 -39.51
N LEU A 519 6.23 -6.61 -38.75
CA LEU A 519 7.13 -7.36 -37.88
C LEU A 519 8.12 -8.21 -38.68
N PHE A 520 7.69 -8.98 -39.69
CA PHE A 520 8.62 -9.69 -40.59
C PHE A 520 9.62 -8.75 -41.28
N LYS A 521 9.17 -7.56 -41.70
CA LYS A 521 10.04 -6.53 -42.30
C LYS A 521 11.05 -5.97 -41.28
N LEU A 522 10.62 -5.74 -40.04
CA LEU A 522 11.51 -5.35 -38.94
C LEU A 522 12.57 -6.42 -38.66
N LEU A 523 12.15 -7.69 -38.46
CA LEU A 523 13.05 -8.81 -38.20
C LEU A 523 14.05 -9.01 -39.33
N SER A 524 13.61 -8.91 -40.59
CA SER A 524 14.48 -8.98 -41.77
C SER A 524 15.54 -7.87 -41.77
N SER A 525 15.14 -6.64 -41.42
CA SER A 525 16.06 -5.49 -41.33
C SER A 525 17.03 -5.62 -40.16
N ILE A 526 16.57 -6.08 -38.99
CA ILE A 526 17.42 -6.36 -37.83
C ILE A 526 18.45 -7.45 -38.16
N ARG A 527 18.01 -8.60 -38.69
CA ARG A 527 18.89 -9.73 -39.05
C ARG A 527 19.94 -9.31 -40.08
N PHE A 528 19.57 -8.53 -41.10
CA PHE A 528 20.51 -7.97 -42.07
C PHE A 528 21.55 -7.05 -41.42
N HIS A 529 21.13 -6.08 -40.59
CA HIS A 529 22.06 -5.14 -39.96
C HIS A 529 22.94 -5.80 -38.89
N ALA A 530 22.44 -6.78 -38.13
CA ALA A 530 23.25 -7.55 -37.20
C ALA A 530 24.37 -8.30 -37.93
N GLN A 531 24.05 -9.02 -39.01
CA GLN A 531 25.04 -9.73 -39.82
C GLN A 531 26.05 -8.80 -40.50
N ALA A 532 25.63 -7.59 -40.91
CA ALA A 532 26.47 -6.66 -41.66
C ALA A 532 27.34 -5.74 -40.80
N TYR A 533 26.99 -5.51 -39.52
CA TYR A 533 27.63 -4.47 -38.69
C TYR A 533 27.96 -4.88 -37.25
N LEU A 534 27.48 -6.02 -36.73
CA LEU A 534 27.68 -6.40 -35.33
C LEU A 534 28.78 -7.46 -35.15
N ASN A 535 29.94 -7.02 -34.68
CA ASN A 535 31.11 -7.89 -34.43
C ASN A 535 31.07 -8.61 -33.06
N ASP A 536 30.12 -8.26 -32.18
CA ASP A 536 29.93 -8.90 -30.88
C ASP A 536 29.07 -10.15 -31.04
N TYR A 537 29.65 -11.32 -30.78
CA TYR A 537 29.02 -12.62 -30.97
C TYR A 537 27.97 -12.95 -29.90
N GLU A 538 28.16 -12.53 -28.64
CA GLU A 538 27.16 -12.77 -27.59
C GLU A 538 25.94 -11.88 -27.82
N LEU A 539 26.18 -10.63 -28.21
CA LEU A 539 25.14 -9.64 -28.47
C LEU A 539 24.40 -9.92 -29.79
N HIS A 540 25.08 -10.45 -30.81
CA HIS A 540 24.42 -11.01 -32.00
C HIS A 540 23.58 -12.24 -31.64
N ARG A 541 24.06 -13.14 -30.77
CA ARG A 541 23.27 -14.30 -30.32
C ARG A 541 22.00 -13.86 -29.59
N GLU A 542 22.08 -12.86 -28.71
CA GLU A 542 20.91 -12.35 -27.98
C GLU A 542 19.92 -11.62 -28.89
N ILE A 543 20.40 -10.83 -29.87
CA ILE A 543 19.53 -10.22 -30.90
C ILE A 543 18.88 -11.28 -31.78
N SER A 544 19.60 -12.33 -32.20
CA SER A 544 19.03 -13.46 -32.93
C SER A 544 17.94 -14.14 -32.11
N ARG A 545 18.26 -14.55 -30.87
CA ARG A 545 17.30 -15.18 -29.94
C ARG A 545 16.04 -14.32 -29.77
N ARG A 546 16.19 -13.00 -29.66
CA ARG A 546 15.07 -12.05 -29.56
C ARG A 546 14.30 -11.84 -30.87
N CYS A 547 14.91 -12.03 -32.03
CA CYS A 547 14.18 -12.10 -33.30
C CYS A 547 13.38 -13.40 -33.40
N ASP A 548 13.98 -14.51 -32.95
CA ASP A 548 13.39 -15.84 -32.98
C ASP A 548 12.20 -15.94 -31.98
N ASP A 549 12.34 -15.34 -30.78
CA ASP A 549 11.26 -15.14 -29.79
C ASP A 549 10.03 -14.45 -30.43
N VAL A 550 10.24 -13.42 -31.27
CA VAL A 550 9.16 -12.69 -31.97
C VAL A 550 8.60 -13.49 -33.15
N GLU A 551 9.45 -14.19 -33.92
CA GLU A 551 9.02 -15.01 -35.05
C GLU A 551 8.20 -16.24 -34.62
N GLY A 552 8.43 -16.74 -33.40
CA GLY A 552 7.57 -17.73 -32.74
C GLY A 552 6.12 -17.27 -32.65
N TYR A 553 5.86 -16.07 -32.11
CA TYR A 553 4.51 -15.48 -32.07
C TYR A 553 3.87 -15.36 -33.46
N LEU A 554 4.66 -14.99 -34.48
CA LEU A 554 4.17 -14.88 -35.86
C LEU A 554 3.83 -16.23 -36.52
N THR A 555 4.30 -17.36 -35.98
CA THR A 555 4.19 -18.69 -36.60
C THR A 555 3.32 -19.68 -35.79
N GLU A 556 3.28 -19.57 -34.46
CA GLU A 556 2.32 -20.32 -33.63
C GLU A 556 0.87 -19.91 -33.94
N GLU A 557 0.59 -18.61 -34.15
CA GLU A 557 -0.74 -18.16 -34.55
C GLU A 557 -1.13 -18.54 -35.99
N GLN A 558 -0.16 -18.74 -36.90
CA GLN A 558 -0.44 -19.31 -38.23
C GLN A 558 -0.81 -20.79 -38.13
N SER A 559 -0.24 -21.50 -37.14
CA SER A 559 -0.48 -22.93 -36.92
C SER A 559 -1.88 -23.25 -36.37
N GLN A 560 -2.64 -22.25 -35.92
CA GLN A 560 -4.03 -22.43 -35.47
C GLN A 560 -5.07 -22.36 -36.61
N GLU A 561 -4.68 -22.02 -37.85
CA GLU A 561 -5.60 -21.86 -39.00
C GLU A 561 -5.62 -23.06 -39.96
N ILE A 562 -6.10 -24.23 -39.51
CA ILE A 562 -6.55 -25.31 -40.43
C ILE A 562 -7.89 -25.94 -39.99
N PRO A 563 -9.04 -25.37 -40.40
CA PRO A 563 -10.34 -26.03 -40.33
C PRO A 563 -10.80 -26.54 -41.70
N GLY A 564 -10.41 -27.77 -42.04
CA GLY A 564 -10.80 -28.46 -43.29
C GLY A 564 -9.91 -28.15 -44.50
N SER A 565 -9.90 -28.97 -45.56
CA SER A 565 -10.64 -30.22 -45.78
C SER A 565 -9.99 -31.08 -46.86
N LEU A 566 -9.87 -32.41 -46.64
CA LEU A 566 -9.97 -33.43 -47.70
C LEU A 566 -10.19 -34.82 -47.09
N GLU A 567 -11.17 -35.53 -47.65
CA GLU A 567 -11.56 -36.92 -47.39
C GLU A 567 -10.57 -37.93 -48.06
N GLN A 568 -10.51 -39.24 -47.79
CA GLN A 568 -11.47 -40.22 -47.21
C GLN A 568 -10.68 -41.43 -46.55
N PRO A 569 -11.21 -42.65 -46.22
CA PRO A 569 -10.90 -43.27 -44.92
C PRO A 569 -10.44 -44.76 -44.90
N SER A 570 -9.88 -45.23 -43.77
CA SER A 570 -9.98 -46.65 -43.36
C SER A 570 -9.74 -46.92 -41.86
N GLU A 571 -10.56 -47.84 -41.33
CA GLU A 571 -10.32 -48.84 -40.27
C GLU A 571 -9.68 -48.45 -38.90
N MET A 572 -10.54 -48.48 -37.86
CA MET A 572 -10.15 -48.80 -36.48
C MET A 572 -10.07 -50.34 -36.30
N PRO A 573 -9.19 -50.88 -35.44
CA PRO A 573 -9.73 -51.40 -34.16
C PRO A 573 -8.79 -51.36 -32.91
N LYS A 574 -9.37 -50.89 -31.81
CA LYS A 574 -9.33 -51.46 -30.42
C LYS A 574 -8.00 -51.94 -29.78
N ILE A 575 -7.52 -51.17 -28.78
CA ILE A 575 -7.57 -51.49 -27.32
C ILE A 575 -7.54 -53.00 -26.96
N PRO A 576 -6.54 -53.51 -26.20
CA PRO A 576 -6.65 -53.49 -24.72
C PRO A 576 -5.35 -53.45 -23.86
N TYR A 577 -5.49 -52.97 -22.60
CA TYR A 577 -4.96 -53.45 -21.27
C TYR A 577 -3.46 -53.95 -21.15
N ASP A 578 -2.76 -53.86 -20.00
CA ASP A 578 -3.19 -53.68 -18.60
C ASP A 578 -2.10 -53.11 -17.63
N GLU A 579 -2.52 -52.88 -16.38
CA GLU A 579 -1.81 -52.83 -15.07
C GLU A 579 -0.26 -52.91 -14.98
N ALA A 580 0.34 -51.96 -14.23
CA ALA A 580 0.86 -52.16 -12.84
C ALA A 580 2.09 -51.29 -12.46
N LEU A 581 1.99 -50.49 -11.39
CA LEU A 581 2.88 -50.47 -10.18
C LEU A 581 2.76 -49.17 -9.34
N VAL A 582 2.87 -49.33 -8.02
CA VAL A 582 2.72 -48.35 -6.92
C VAL A 582 3.54 -48.89 -5.72
N PRO A 583 4.05 -48.09 -4.75
CA PRO A 583 4.12 -46.63 -4.61
C PRO A 583 5.59 -46.15 -4.88
N GLN A 584 6.23 -45.12 -4.31
CA GLN A 584 6.03 -44.10 -3.24
C GLN A 584 6.99 -42.91 -3.58
N SER A 585 6.99 -41.71 -2.98
CA SER A 585 6.33 -41.17 -1.77
C SER A 585 6.03 -39.66 -1.94
N GLY A 586 5.62 -38.96 -0.87
CA GLY A 586 5.50 -37.50 -0.85
C GLY A 586 5.11 -36.97 0.53
N GLU A 587 5.65 -35.81 0.92
CA GLU A 587 5.45 -35.19 2.25
C GLU A 587 4.12 -34.42 2.35
N MET A 588 3.55 -34.34 3.56
CA MET A 588 2.23 -33.75 3.79
C MET A 588 2.29 -32.23 4.04
N PRO A 589 1.46 -31.41 3.34
CA PRO A 589 1.31 -29.99 3.65
C PRO A 589 0.66 -29.70 5.02
N ILE A 590 1.01 -28.55 5.60
CA ILE A 590 0.67 -28.14 6.97
C ILE A 590 -0.79 -27.66 7.08
N TRP A 591 -1.71 -28.52 7.53
CA TRP A 591 -3.12 -28.14 7.84
C TRP A 591 -3.75 -28.92 9.02
N GLN A 592 -3.00 -29.19 10.10
CA GLN A 592 -3.56 -29.81 11.33
C GLN A 592 -3.09 -29.13 12.62
N TRP A 593 -3.60 -27.93 12.94
CA TRP A 593 -3.35 -27.29 14.25
C TRP A 593 -4.54 -26.55 14.90
N ILE A 594 -5.78 -26.75 14.41
CA ILE A 594 -7.00 -26.27 15.10
C ILE A 594 -8.02 -27.41 15.22
N LYS A 595 -7.73 -28.41 16.06
CA LYS A 595 -8.70 -29.43 16.51
C LYS A 595 -8.42 -29.98 17.92
N SER A 596 -8.37 -29.10 18.91
CA SER A 596 -8.75 -29.46 20.28
C SER A 596 -9.29 -28.24 21.01
N TRP A 597 -10.46 -28.38 21.65
CA TRP A 597 -10.79 -27.91 23.01
C TRP A 597 -12.29 -28.16 23.28
N VAL A 598 -12.57 -29.39 23.77
CA VAL A 598 -13.73 -29.79 24.60
C VAL A 598 -15.13 -29.88 23.91
N PRO A 599 -16.05 -30.79 24.36
CA PRO A 599 -17.34 -31.06 23.70
C PRO A 599 -18.58 -30.75 24.60
N TRP A 600 -19.75 -31.26 24.19
CA TRP A 600 -21.10 -31.19 24.82
C TRP A 600 -21.89 -29.88 24.59
N ILE A 601 -22.70 -29.86 23.52
CA ILE A 601 -24.15 -30.17 23.55
C ILE A 601 -24.64 -30.45 22.10
#